data_AF-A0A919CKD8-F1
#
_entry.id   AF-A0A919CKD8-F1
#
_cell.length_a   1.000
_cell.length_b   1.000
_cell.length_c   1.000
_cell.angle_alpha   90.00
_cell.angle_beta   90.00
_cell.angle_gamma   90.00
#
_symmetry.space_group_name_H-M   'P 1'
#
loop_
_entity.id
_entity.type
_entity.pdbx_description
1 polymer ?
#
loop_
_entity_poly.entity_id
_entity_poly.type
_entity_poly.pdbx_seq_one_letter_code
_entity_poly.pdbx_strand_id
1 'polypeptide(L)' 'MIPRVVRMLVVASPTVLTMWALYAMEHYKVWVPETPFRDVITVAMLGTAMTVSFLIYTRLKR' A
#
# COMPACT_ATOMS: atom_id res chain seq x y z
N MET A 1 4.88 -24.61 -8.92
CA MET A 1 5.48 -23.45 -9.62
C MET A 1 4.48 -22.30 -9.58
N ILE A 2 4.73 -21.22 -8.84
CA ILE A 2 3.81 -20.07 -8.83
C ILE A 2 3.99 -19.29 -10.14
N PRO A 3 2.92 -18.99 -10.90
CA PRO A 3 3.02 -18.21 -12.14
C PRO A 3 3.65 -16.84 -11.88
N ARG A 4 4.45 -16.33 -12.83
CA ARG A 4 5.07 -14.98 -12.73
C ARG A 4 4.02 -13.89 -12.46
N VAL A 5 2.86 -14.00 -13.09
CA VAL A 5 1.72 -13.07 -12.91
C VAL A 5 1.23 -13.07 -11.46
N VAL A 6 1.06 -14.25 -10.85
CA VAL A 6 0.63 -14.35 -9.45
C VAL A 6 1.66 -13.75 -8.51
N ARG A 7 2.96 -13.95 -8.76
CA ARG A 7 4.02 -13.28 -7.98
C ARG A 7 3.94 -11.76 -8.08
N MET A 8 3.73 -11.21 -9.27
CA MET A 8 3.58 -9.76 -9.46
C MET A 8 2.34 -9.22 -8.73
N LEU A 9 1.21 -9.92 -8.81
CA LEU A 9 -0.02 -9.54 -8.10
C LEU A 9 0.19 -9.53 -6.58
N VAL A 10 0.89 -10.53 -6.04
CA VAL A 10 1.19 -10.62 -4.60
C VAL A 10 2.16 -9.51 -4.16
N VAL A 11 3.11 -9.13 -5.02
CA VAL A 11 4.06 -8.04 -4.70
C VAL A 11 3.39 -6.66 -4.80
N ALA A 12 2.45 -6.48 -5.72
CA ALA A 12 1.75 -5.20 -5.90
C ALA A 12 0.60 -5.01 -4.90
N SER A 13 0.06 -6.09 -4.33
CA SER A 13 -1.12 -6.04 -3.46
C SER A 13 -0.98 -5.10 -2.27
N PRO A 14 0.15 -4.98 -1.55
CA PRO A 14 0.23 -4.11 -0.38
C PRO A 14 0.04 -2.64 -0.76
N THR A 15 0.71 -2.18 -1.83
CA THR A 15 0.59 -0.81 -2.32
C THR A 15 -0.82 -0.50 -2.82
N VAL A 16 -1.41 -1.42 -3.61
CA VAL A 16 -2.78 -1.24 -4.14
C VAL A 16 -3.81 -1.19 -3.02
N LEU A 17 -3.67 -2.07 -2.01
CA LEU A 17 -4.55 -2.08 -0.84
C LEU A 17 -4.43 -0.79 -0.03
N THR A 18 -3.22 -0.26 0.15
CA THR A 18 -3.02 1.01 0.85
C THR A 18 -3.63 2.19 0.10
N MET A 19 -3.49 2.25 -1.23
CA MET A 19 -4.15 3.27 -2.04
C MET A 19 -5.67 3.17 -1.94
N TRP A 20 -6.22 1.96 -2.01
CA TRP A 20 -7.66 1.74 -1.85
C TRP A 20 -8.15 2.13 -0.45
N ALA A 21 -7.38 1.81 0.59
CA ALA A 21 -7.72 2.19 1.97
C ALA A 21 -7.73 3.70 2.15
N LEU A 22 -6.72 4.42 1.64
CA LEU A 22 -6.67 5.88 1.67
C LEU A 22 -7.86 6.49 0.92
N TYR A 23 -8.18 5.97 -0.26
CA TYR A 23 -9.35 6.38 -1.02
C TYR A 23 -10.66 6.16 -0.24
N ALA A 24 -10.82 4.99 0.37
CA ALA A 24 -12.01 4.68 1.16
C ALA A 24 -12.12 5.62 2.37
N MET A 25 -11.02 5.87 3.09
CA MET A 25 -11.03 6.79 4.24
C MET A 25 -11.37 8.23 3.81
N GLU A 26 -10.92 8.67 2.64
CA GLU A 26 -11.32 9.96 2.06
C GLU A 26 -12.81 9.97 1.69
N HIS A 27 -13.30 8.90 1.05
CA HIS A 27 -14.71 8.75 0.67
C HIS A 27 -15.66 8.78 1.87
N TYR A 28 -15.29 8.14 2.98
CA TYR A 28 -16.05 8.16 4.24
C TYR A 28 -15.84 9.42 5.08
N LYS A 29 -15.14 10.44 4.56
CA LYS A 29 -14.80 11.69 5.26
C LYS A 29 -13.99 11.51 6.55
N VAL A 30 -13.33 10.37 6.71
CA VAL A 30 -12.40 10.11 7.83
C VAL A 30 -11.04 10.74 7.54
N TRP A 31 -10.68 10.89 6.26
CA TRP A 31 -9.40 11.42 5.78
C TRP A 31 -9.55 12.71 4.98
N VAL A 32 -10.18 13.71 5.60
CA VAL A 32 -10.44 15.02 4.99
C VAL A 32 -9.21 15.93 4.98
N PRO A 33 -9.10 16.91 4.06
CA PRO A 33 -7.93 17.80 3.94
C PRO A 33 -7.60 18.58 5.22
N GLU A 34 -8.59 18.84 6.06
CA GLU A 34 -8.43 19.56 7.32
C GLU A 34 -7.82 18.68 8.44
N THR A 35 -7.65 17.37 8.20
CA THR A 35 -7.04 16.45 9.17
C THR A 35 -5.57 16.85 9.41
N PRO A 36 -5.15 17.06 10.67
CA PRO A 36 -3.78 17.46 10.97
C PRO A 36 -2.79 16.39 10.53
N PHE A 37 -1.68 16.82 9.90
CA PHE A 37 -0.61 15.94 9.41
C PHE A 37 -1.05 14.88 8.37
N ARG A 38 -2.20 15.06 7.71
CA ARG A 38 -2.73 14.13 6.70
C ARG A 38 -1.68 13.70 5.68
N ASP A 39 -0.94 14.64 5.11
CA ASP A 39 0.04 14.36 4.06
C ASP A 39 1.21 13.54 4.60
N VAL A 40 1.69 13.86 5.80
CA VAL A 40 2.77 13.11 6.46
C VAL A 40 2.36 11.67 6.73
N ILE A 41 1.14 11.46 7.24
CA ILE A 41 0.63 10.11 7.53
C ILE A 41 0.36 9.34 6.22
N THR A 42 -0.13 10.02 5.19
CA THR A 42 -0.36 9.42 3.86
C THR A 42 0.96 8.92 3.26
N VAL A 43 2.02 9.75 3.31
CA VAL A 43 3.36 9.37 2.86
C VAL A 43 3.92 8.24 3.70
N ALA A 44 3.74 8.27 5.02
CA ALA A 44 4.18 7.20 5.91
C ALA A 44 3.48 5.86 5.60
N MET A 45 2.16 5.88 5.34
CA MET A 45 1.41 4.68 4.95
C MET A 45 1.90 4.12 3.62
N LEU A 46 2.05 4.97 2.59
CA LEU A 46 2.54 4.55 1.28
C LEU A 46 3.98 4.01 1.35
N GLY A 47 4.85 4.70 2.08
CA GLY A 47 6.23 4.25 2.32
C GLY A 47 6.27 2.88 2.99
N THR A 48 5.46 2.67 4.03
CA THR A 48 5.35 1.38 4.71
C THR A 48 4.85 0.28 3.76
N ALA A 49 3.83 0.56 2.96
CA ALA A 49 3.31 -0.39 1.97
C ALA A 49 4.35 -0.77 0.91
N MET A 50 5.17 0.19 0.48
CA MET A 50 6.28 -0.04 -0.44
C MET A 50 7.37 -0.91 0.19
N THR A 51 7.73 -0.65 1.45
CA THR A 51 8.68 -1.48 2.20
C THR A 51 8.16 -2.91 2.35
N VAL A 52 6.88 -3.10 2.68
CA VAL A 52 6.26 -4.43 2.76
C VAL A 52 6.29 -5.12 1.40
N SER A 53 5.94 -4.42 0.32
CA SER A 53 6.01 -4.95 -1.06
C SER A 53 7.43 -5.40 -1.42
N PHE A 54 8.45 -4.63 -1.04
CA PHE A 54 9.85 -4.99 -1.23
C PHE A 54 10.24 -6.24 -0.41
N LEU A 55 9.80 -6.33 0.85
CA LEU A 55 10.05 -7.50 1.69
C LEU A 55 9.38 -8.77 1.13
N ILE A 56 8.15 -8.66 0.62
CA ILE A 56 7.44 -9.76 -0.04
C ILE A 56 8.19 -10.19 -1.29
N TYR A 57 8.62 -9.24 -2.12
CA TYR A 57 9.41 -9.52 -3.32
C TYR A 57 10.74 -10.23 -3.00
N THR A 58 11.49 -9.73 -2.02
CA THR A 58 12.77 -10.36 -1.62
C THR A 58 12.59 -11.77 -1.08
N ARG A 59 11.50 -12.06 -0.35
CA ARG A 59 11.16 -13.41 0.11
C ARG A 59 10.71 -14.35 -1.01
N LEU A 60 10.00 -13.85 -2.01
CA LEU A 60 9.55 -14.63 -3.18
C LEU A 60 10.65 -14.92 -4.20
N LYS A 61 11.69 -14.07 -4.21
CA LYS A 61 12.88 -14.22 -5.08
C LYS A 61 13.89 -15.21 -4.51
N ARG A 62 13.97 -15.34 -3.19
CA ARG A 62 14.79 -16.32 -2.48
C ARG A 62 14.21 -17.72 -2.61
#